data_AF-A0AAU6ZV32-F1
#
_entry.id   AF-A0AAU6ZV32-F1
#
_cell.length_a   1.000
_cell.length_b   1.000
_cell.length_c   1.000
_cell.angle_alpha   90.00
_cell.angle_beta   90.00
_cell.angle_gamma   90.00
#
_symmetry.space_group_name_H-M   'P 1'
#
loop_
_entity.id
_entity.type
_entity.pdbx_description
1 polymer ?
#
loop_
_entity_poly.entity_id
_entity_poly.type
_entity_poly.pdbx_seq_one_letter_code
_entity_poly.pdbx_strand_id
1 'polypeptide(L)'
;MSRSAQELLREALVHLELASEYAAVDGLDQLVVDAICMRLSAGIEVLARLEPDVRSRLFEDDWQIIWGMRNRIAHGYLLVDPEIVRQTIKVDLPGIVRRVKRELTGG
;
A
#
# COMPACT_ATOMS: atom_id res chain seq x y z
N MET A 1 -22.58 -5.48 9.51
CA MET A 1 -22.67 -4.31 8.62
C MET A 1 -21.40 -4.28 7.78
N SER A 2 -21.50 -3.99 6.47
CA SER A 2 -20.30 -3.78 5.65
C SER A 2 -19.60 -2.49 6.08
N ARG A 3 -18.27 -2.47 6.09
CA ARG A 3 -17.50 -1.23 6.37
C ARG A 3 -17.76 -0.22 5.25
N SER A 4 -17.89 1.05 5.62
CA SER A 4 -18.00 2.15 4.67
C SER A 4 -16.68 2.36 3.90
N ALA A 5 -16.76 3.01 2.74
CA ALA A 5 -15.57 3.36 1.96
C ALA A 5 -14.57 4.20 2.77
N GLN A 6 -15.04 5.13 3.61
CA GLN A 6 -14.16 5.93 4.47
C GLN A 6 -13.44 5.09 5.52
N GLU A 7 -14.11 4.10 6.13
CA GLU A 7 -13.46 3.19 7.09
C GLU A 7 -12.38 2.35 6.42
N LEU A 8 -12.66 1.82 5.22
CA LEU A 8 -11.68 1.08 4.43
C LEU A 8 -10.49 1.96 4.03
N LEU A 9 -10.73 3.20 3.59
CA LEU A 9 -9.67 4.14 3.23
C LEU A 9 -8.79 4.50 4.43
N ARG A 10 -9.38 4.73 5.62
CA ARG A 10 -8.61 5.00 6.85
C ARG A 10 -7.77 3.80 7.26
N GLU A 11 -8.33 2.60 7.21
CA GLU A 11 -7.60 1.37 7.53
C GLU A 11 -6.45 1.11 6.55
N ALA A 12 -6.71 1.25 5.24
CA ALA A 12 -5.66 1.15 4.22
C ALA A 12 -4.55 2.17 4.49
N LEU A 13 -4.93 3.42 4.78
CA LEU A 13 -3.97 4.50 5.03
C LEU A 13 -3.03 4.17 6.19
N VAL A 14 -3.56 3.67 7.31
CA VAL A 14 -2.73 3.24 8.47
C VAL A 14 -1.65 2.24 8.06
N HIS A 15 -2.02 1.25 7.25
CA HIS A 15 -1.06 0.26 6.76
C HIS A 15 0.02 0.87 5.86
N LEU A 16 -0.38 1.72 4.91
CA LEU A 16 0.54 2.35 3.96
C LEU A 16 1.50 3.35 4.64
N GLU A 17 1.02 4.08 5.66
CA GLU A 17 1.86 4.98 6.44
C GLU A 17 2.88 4.23 7.29
N LEU A 18 2.48 3.15 7.98
CA LEU A 18 3.42 2.30 8.72
C LEU A 18 4.50 1.70 7.82
N ALA A 19 4.14 1.27 6.61
CA ALA A 19 5.14 0.80 5.63
C ALA A 19 6.15 1.90 5.26
N SER A 20 5.68 3.14 5.12
CA SER A 20 6.52 4.31 4.83
C SER A 20 7.46 4.63 5.99
N GLU A 21 6.96 4.57 7.23
CA GLU A 21 7.74 4.79 8.44
C GLU A 21 8.86 3.76 8.61
N TYR A 22 8.56 2.47 8.41
CA TYR A 22 9.55 1.40 8.52
C TYR A 22 10.66 1.55 7.46
N ALA A 23 10.30 1.97 6.25
CA ALA A 23 11.25 2.22 5.18
C ALA A 23 12.11 3.50 5.36
N ALA A 24 11.79 4.34 6.35
CA ALA A 24 12.58 5.51 6.72
C ALA A 24 13.70 5.19 7.73
N VAL A 25 13.65 4.03 8.39
CA VAL A 25 14.68 3.60 9.34
C VAL A 25 15.98 3.20 8.61
N ASP A 26 17.13 3.53 9.20
CA ASP A 26 18.44 3.13 8.71
C ASP A 26 18.72 1.65 8.99
N GLY A 27 19.20 0.92 7.97
CA GLY A 27 19.40 -0.53 8.03
C GLY A 27 18.08 -1.31 7.96
N LEU A 28 17.76 -1.84 6.77
CA LEU A 28 16.67 -2.81 6.64
C LEU A 28 17.26 -4.20 6.82
N ASP A 29 17.13 -4.76 8.01
CA ASP A 29 17.26 -6.21 8.14
C ASP A 29 16.02 -6.90 7.55
N GLN A 30 16.09 -8.22 7.39
CA GLN A 30 15.02 -9.00 6.80
C GLN A 30 13.69 -8.85 7.57
N LEU A 31 13.74 -8.66 8.88
CA LEU A 31 12.53 -8.50 9.71
C LEU A 31 11.81 -7.20 9.36
N VAL A 32 12.53 -6.09 9.16
CA VAL A 32 11.92 -4.81 8.76
C VAL A 32 11.37 -4.90 7.33
N VAL A 33 12.07 -5.57 6.42
CA VAL A 33 11.58 -5.82 5.05
C VAL A 33 10.27 -6.60 5.08
N ASP A 34 10.21 -7.69 5.85
CA ASP A 34 9.02 -8.53 5.98
C ASP A 34 7.85 -7.71 6.56
N ALA A 35 8.11 -6.87 7.56
CA ALA A 35 7.11 -5.97 8.13
C ALA A 35 6.57 -4.96 7.11
N ILE A 36 7.44 -4.35 6.31
CA ILE A 36 7.05 -3.44 5.21
C ILE A 36 6.15 -4.17 4.22
N CYS A 37 6.56 -5.36 3.78
CA CYS A 37 5.83 -6.18 2.80
C CYS A 37 4.44 -6.58 3.32
N MET A 38 4.36 -6.97 4.58
CA MET A 38 3.10 -7.29 5.25
C MET A 38 2.18 -6.07 5.29
N ARG A 39 2.71 -4.89 5.67
CA ARG A 39 1.93 -3.65 5.73
C ARG A 39 1.45 -3.21 4.35
N LEU A 40 2.31 -3.26 3.33
CA LEU A 40 1.93 -2.99 1.94
C LEU A 40 0.79 -3.89 1.47
N SER A 41 0.95 -5.20 1.65
CA SER A 41 -0.07 -6.19 1.22
C SER A 41 -1.39 -5.90 1.91
N ALA A 42 -1.37 -5.77 3.24
CA ALA A 42 -2.57 -5.46 4.01
C ALA A 42 -3.27 -4.18 3.54
N GLY A 43 -2.53 -3.10 3.28
CA GLY A 43 -3.10 -1.86 2.77
C GLY A 43 -3.78 -2.03 1.40
N ILE A 44 -3.11 -2.72 0.47
CA ILE A 44 -3.64 -2.95 -0.88
C ILE A 44 -4.84 -3.90 -0.87
N GLU A 45 -4.82 -4.93 -0.02
CA GLU A 45 -5.96 -5.82 0.23
C GLU A 45 -7.20 -5.06 0.70
N VAL A 46 -7.02 -4.07 1.58
CA VAL A 46 -8.11 -3.24 2.06
C VAL A 46 -8.64 -2.35 0.93
N LEU A 47 -7.76 -1.74 0.13
CA LEU A 47 -8.16 -0.97 -1.07
C LEU A 47 -8.91 -1.82 -2.09
N ALA A 48 -8.59 -3.11 -2.21
CA ALA A 48 -9.28 -4.03 -3.11
C ALA A 48 -10.75 -4.29 -2.73
N ARG A 49 -11.13 -4.03 -1.47
CA ARG A 49 -12.51 -4.16 -0.95
C ARG A 49 -13.38 -2.93 -1.22
N LEU A 50 -12.81 -1.84 -1.72
CA LEU A 50 -13.57 -0.68 -2.15
C LEU A 50 -14.49 -1.05 -3.32
N GLU A 51 -15.64 -0.39 -3.38
CA GLU A 51 -16.52 -0.48 -4.56
C GLU A 51 -15.74 -0.12 -5.83
N PRO A 52 -15.98 -0.82 -6.95
CA PRO A 52 -15.23 -0.62 -8.20
C PRO A 52 -15.15 0.84 -8.65
N ASP A 53 -16.23 1.61 -8.49
CA ASP A 53 -16.28 3.02 -8.88
C ASP A 53 -15.38 3.91 -8.02
N VAL A 54 -15.30 3.64 -6.71
CA VAL A 54 -14.41 4.36 -5.79
C VAL A 54 -12.96 4.05 -6.12
N ARG A 55 -12.65 2.77 -6.34
CA ARG A 55 -11.30 2.32 -6.66
C ARG A 55 -10.84 2.85 -8.02
N SER A 56 -11.71 2.85 -9.02
CA SER A 56 -11.40 3.36 -10.36
C SER A 56 -11.18 4.87 -10.36
N ARG A 57 -11.98 5.64 -9.61
CA ARG A 57 -11.75 7.08 -9.43
C ARG A 57 -10.41 7.38 -8.75
N LEU A 58 -9.98 6.54 -7.81
CA LEU A 58 -8.74 6.72 -7.06
C LEU A 58 -7.49 6.38 -7.87
N PHE A 59 -7.53 5.25 -8.60
CA PHE A 59 -6.33 4.63 -9.16
C PHE A 59 -6.36 4.48 -10.67
N GLU A 60 -7.52 4.62 -11.33
CA GLU A 60 -7.68 4.48 -12.78
C GLU A 60 -6.89 3.25 -13.30
N ASP A 61 -6.02 3.46 -14.29
CA ASP A 61 -5.19 2.42 -14.90
C ASP A 61 -4.06 1.93 -14.00
N ASP A 62 -3.68 2.71 -12.97
CA ASP A 62 -2.61 2.33 -12.03
C ASP A 62 -3.02 1.19 -11.10
N TRP A 63 -4.33 0.88 -10.99
CA TRP A 63 -4.80 -0.19 -10.10
C TRP A 63 -4.14 -1.54 -10.40
N GLN A 64 -3.94 -1.88 -11.68
CA GLN A 64 -3.29 -3.14 -12.05
C GLN A 64 -1.82 -3.20 -11.60
N ILE A 65 -1.13 -2.06 -11.60
CA ILE A 65 0.24 -1.95 -11.12
C ILE A 65 0.28 -2.12 -9.60
N ILE A 66 -0.61 -1.44 -8.88
CA ILE A 66 -0.73 -1.54 -7.41
C ILE A 66 -1.07 -2.98 -6.99
N TRP A 67 -2.05 -3.60 -7.65
CA TRP A 67 -2.42 -4.99 -7.39
C TRP A 67 -1.29 -5.96 -7.74
N GLY A 68 -0.58 -5.70 -8.85
CA GLY A 68 0.61 -6.44 -9.25
C GLY A 68 1.72 -6.41 -8.20
N MET A 69 1.94 -5.26 -7.55
CA MET A 69 2.90 -5.14 -6.45
C MET A 69 2.54 -6.08 -5.29
N ARG A 70 1.27 -6.08 -4.87
CA ARG A 70 0.78 -7.01 -3.85
C ARG A 70 1.01 -8.47 -4.24
N ASN A 71 0.70 -8.84 -5.49
CA ASN A 71 0.86 -10.23 -5.95
C ASN A 71 2.32 -10.65 -5.95
N ARG A 72 3.23 -9.76 -6.39
CA ARG A 72 4.69 -10.01 -6.29
C ARG A 72 5.11 -10.22 -4.84
N ILE A 73 4.54 -9.46 -3.90
CA ILE A 73 4.85 -9.63 -2.48
C ILE A 73 4.43 -11.03 -2.01
N ALA A 74 3.18 -11.41 -2.27
CA ALA A 74 2.62 -12.70 -1.89
C ALA A 74 3.35 -13.91 -2.52
N HIS A 75 3.89 -13.75 -3.74
CA HIS A 75 4.54 -14.84 -4.47
C HIS A 75 6.04 -15.00 -4.22
N GLY A 76 6.67 -14.16 -3.39
CA GLY A 76 8.06 -14.38 -2.99
C GLY A 76 8.93 -13.14 -2.91
N TYR A 77 8.41 -12.04 -2.38
CA TYR A 77 9.23 -10.85 -2.12
C TYR A 77 10.48 -11.12 -1.28
N LEU A 78 10.51 -12.23 -0.51
CA LEU A 78 11.65 -12.73 0.24
C LEU A 78 12.93 -12.96 -0.60
N LEU A 79 12.80 -13.11 -1.93
CA LEU A 79 13.94 -13.23 -2.84
C LEU A 79 14.36 -11.89 -3.47
N VAL A 80 13.61 -10.81 -3.21
CA VAL A 80 13.85 -9.48 -3.76
C VAL A 80 14.81 -8.72 -2.84
N ASP A 81 15.76 -8.03 -3.45
CA ASP A 81 16.72 -7.18 -2.75
C ASP A 81 15.99 -6.16 -1.84
N PRO A 82 16.31 -6.11 -0.53
CA PRO A 82 15.79 -5.11 0.40
C PRO A 82 15.85 -3.66 -0.10
N GLU A 83 16.83 -3.31 -0.92
CA GLU A 83 16.95 -1.98 -1.50
C GLU A 83 15.88 -1.72 -2.57
N ILE A 84 15.52 -2.73 -3.37
CA ILE A 84 14.41 -2.62 -4.34
C ILE A 84 13.09 -2.38 -3.59
N VAL A 85 12.88 -3.08 -2.47
CA VAL A 85 11.72 -2.87 -1.60
C VAL A 85 11.69 -1.42 -1.11
N ARG A 86 12.83 -0.93 -0.59
CA ARG A 86 12.96 0.43 -0.08
C ARG A 86 12.69 1.48 -1.17
N GLN A 87 13.23 1.29 -2.38
CA GLN A 87 13.01 2.20 -3.49
C GLN A 87 11.53 2.22 -3.91
N THR A 88 10.90 1.06 -4.01
CA THR A 88 9.46 0.96 -4.31
C THR A 88 8.64 1.73 -3.27
N ILE A 89 8.95 1.59 -1.99
CA ILE A 89 8.30 2.37 -0.92
C ILE A 89 8.59 3.86 -1.04
N LYS A 90 9.83 4.27 -1.33
CA LYS A 90 10.19 5.69 -1.37
C LYS A 90 9.61 6.41 -2.60
N VAL A 91 9.47 5.70 -3.72
CA VAL A 91 9.09 6.30 -5.01
C VAL A 91 7.58 6.19 -5.26
N ASP A 92 7.02 4.98 -5.12
CA ASP A 92 5.65 4.70 -5.59
C ASP A 92 4.59 4.92 -4.50
N LEU A 93 4.87 4.44 -3.29
CA LEU A 93 3.92 4.48 -2.17
C LEU A 93 3.42 5.90 -1.81
N PRO A 94 4.25 6.97 -1.84
CA PRO A 94 3.78 8.31 -1.52
C PRO A 94 2.68 8.79 -2.47
N GLY A 95 2.70 8.35 -3.74
CA GLY A 95 1.65 8.62 -4.70
C GLY A 95 0.31 8.03 -4.28
N ILE A 96 0.31 6.76 -3.86
CA ILE A 96 -0.88 6.03 -3.38
C ILE A 96 -1.43 6.70 -2.11
N VAL A 97 -0.56 6.97 -1.12
CA VAL A 97 -0.94 7.63 0.14
C VAL A 97 -1.59 8.98 -0.11
N ARG A 98 -1.03 9.81 -1.00
CA ARG A 98 -1.62 11.12 -1.34
C ARG A 98 -3.02 11.00 -1.94
N ARG A 99 -3.25 10.03 -2.83
CA ARG A 99 -4.56 9.80 -3.45
C ARG A 99 -5.61 9.40 -2.39
N VAL A 100 -5.25 8.47 -1.50
CA VAL A 100 -6.12 8.03 -0.39
C VAL A 100 -6.44 9.18 0.56
N LYS A 101 -5.44 9.97 0.96
CA LYS A 101 -5.64 11.15 1.83
C LYS A 101 -6.58 12.18 1.18
N ARG A 102 -6.37 12.48 -0.11
CA ARG A 102 -7.20 13.44 -0.84
C ARG A 102 -8.67 13.02 -0.84
N GLU A 103 -8.95 11.76 -1.11
CA GLU A 103 -10.31 11.20 -1.07
C GLU A 103 -10.94 11.28 0.32
N LEU A 104 -10.16 11.08 1.38
CA LEU A 104 -10.65 11.24 2.76
C LEU A 104 -10.93 12.69 3.16
N THR A 105 -10.23 13.66 2.56
CA THR A 105 -10.38 15.10 2.86
C THR A 105 -11.35 15.83 1.94
N GLY A 106 -11.67 15.26 0.78
CA GLY A 106 -12.42 15.92 -0.30
C GLY A 106 -13.71 15.19 -0.70
N GLY A 107 -14.21 14.29 0.15
CA GLY A 107 -15.47 13.56 -0.03
C GLY A 107 -16.54 13.99 0.97
#